data_AF-A0AA39Q9P9-F1
#
_entry.id   AF-A0AA39Q9P9-F1
#
_cell.length_a   1.000
_cell.length_b   1.000
_cell.length_c   1.000
_cell.angle_alpha   90.00
_cell.angle_beta   90.00
_cell.angle_gamma   90.00
#
_symmetry.space_group_name_H-M   'P 1'
#
loop_
_entity.id
_entity.type
_entity.pdbx_description
1 polymer ?
#
loop_
_entity_poly.entity_id
_entity_poly.type
_entity_poly.pdbx_seq_one_letter_code
_entity_poly.pdbx_strand_id
1 'polypeptide(L)'
;MAFSLLPVILHCSTAAIMFWGFRWLYQLPLASKQYGWHYPALTVLGLHVAFVAMIVGLLVDFAPSFKALRTLKRALIMVAMPIEAVITSIYWTLITFFPDLIKMKVTADGAPIPFLPLSVDLSLHAIPGMALVADFLLLERKYSQRTVARYAIPTMVACAMAYAAWAEWCARINGFFIYPFLTGKSSCDTSHYIYRRCYCWVYIL
;
A
#
# COMPACT_ATOMS: atom_id res chain seq x y z
N MET A 1 16.34 5.93 29.18
CA MET A 1 16.26 4.83 28.20
C MET A 1 17.58 4.84 27.45
N ALA A 2 18.26 3.70 27.36
CA ALA A 2 19.50 3.58 26.61
C ALA A 2 19.21 3.72 25.11
N PHE A 3 20.06 4.45 24.39
CA PHE A 3 20.02 4.54 22.93
C PHE A 3 20.19 3.13 22.35
N SER A 4 19.29 2.72 21.46
CA SER A 4 19.37 1.43 20.77
C SER A 4 19.55 1.69 19.28
N LEU A 5 20.58 1.07 18.69
CA LEU A 5 20.90 1.24 17.28
C LEU A 5 19.95 0.45 16.36
N LEU A 6 19.34 -0.63 16.87
CA LEU A 6 18.49 -1.51 16.07
C LEU A 6 17.23 -0.80 15.51
N PRO A 7 16.41 -0.08 16.32
CA PRO A 7 15.30 0.72 15.80
C PRO A 7 15.73 1.75 14.76
N VAL A 8 16.84 2.44 15.02
CA VAL A 8 17.37 3.48 14.14
C VAL A 8 17.73 2.90 12.78
N ILE A 9 18.44 1.77 12.76
CA ILE A 9 18.80 1.07 11.52
C ILE A 9 17.53 0.62 10.79
N LEU A 10 16.58 0.00 11.48
CA LEU A 10 15.34 -0.48 10.86
C LEU A 10 14.57 0.67 10.20
N HIS A 11 14.26 1.73 10.95
CA HIS A 11 13.46 2.84 10.43
C HIS A 11 14.19 3.61 9.32
N CYS A 12 15.49 3.89 9.49
CA CYS A 12 16.27 4.65 8.52
C CYS A 12 16.46 3.88 7.20
N SER A 13 16.90 2.61 7.28
CA SER A 13 17.13 1.79 6.09
C SER A 13 15.82 1.54 5.33
N THR A 14 14.74 1.23 6.05
CA THR A 14 13.42 1.01 5.45
C THR A 14 12.91 2.26 4.73
N ALA A 15 12.98 3.42 5.39
CA ALA A 15 12.56 4.69 4.77
C ALA A 15 13.38 5.00 3.50
N ALA A 16 14.69 4.77 3.53
CA ALA A 16 15.55 4.97 2.37
C ALA A 16 15.19 4.03 1.21
N ILE A 17 14.91 2.75 1.50
CA ILE A 17 14.50 1.76 0.50
C ILE A 17 13.15 2.13 -0.12
N MET A 18 12.16 2.49 0.70
CA MET A 18 10.85 2.95 0.23
C MET A 18 10.97 4.17 -0.66
N PHE A 19 11.77 5.16 -0.26
CA PHE A 19 11.99 6.37 -1.04
C PHE A 19 12.67 6.05 -2.39
N TRP A 20 13.67 5.18 -2.38
CA TRP A 20 14.33 4.71 -3.60
C TRP A 20 13.35 3.98 -4.52
N GLY A 21 12.51 3.07 -3.99
CA GLY A 21 11.45 2.39 -4.74
C GLY A 21 10.44 3.36 -5.33
N PHE A 22 9.97 4.34 -4.53
CA PHE A 22 9.03 5.36 -4.98
C PHE A 22 9.57 6.16 -6.18
N ARG A 23 10.88 6.46 -6.20
CA ARG A 23 11.50 7.18 -7.32
C ARG A 23 11.45 6.43 -8.65
N TRP A 24 11.30 5.11 -8.64
CA TRP A 24 11.13 4.33 -9.87
C TRP A 24 9.79 4.59 -10.55
N LEU A 25 8.77 5.05 -9.81
CA LEU A 25 7.46 5.36 -10.38
C LEU A 25 7.54 6.42 -11.49
N TYR A 26 8.44 7.40 -11.38
CA TYR A 26 8.65 8.41 -12.42
C TYR A 26 9.10 7.85 -13.77
N GLN A 27 9.63 6.62 -13.80
CA GLN A 27 10.12 5.97 -15.01
C GLN A 27 9.05 5.07 -15.65
N LEU A 28 7.90 4.88 -14.99
CA LEU A 28 6.86 3.97 -15.46
C LEU A 28 5.90 4.69 -16.45
N PRO A 29 5.77 4.20 -17.69
CA PRO A 29 5.04 4.91 -18.75
C PRO A 29 3.51 4.91 -18.55
N LEU A 30 2.98 3.98 -17.75
CA LEU A 30 1.55 3.75 -17.59
C LEU A 30 0.82 4.86 -16.79
N ALA A 31 1.53 5.61 -15.95
CA ALA A 31 0.91 6.59 -15.05
C ALA A 31 0.91 8.03 -15.55
N SER A 32 1.71 8.35 -16.57
CA SER A 32 1.75 9.72 -17.12
C SER A 32 0.46 10.12 -17.86
N LYS A 33 -0.38 9.14 -18.22
CA LYS A 33 -1.58 9.34 -19.04
C LYS A 33 -2.91 9.15 -18.29
N GLN A 34 -2.89 8.78 -17.01
CA GLN A 34 -4.11 8.48 -16.24
C GLN A 34 -4.34 9.47 -15.10
N TYR A 35 -5.60 9.76 -14.80
CA TYR A 35 -6.02 10.55 -13.65
C TYR A 35 -5.57 9.86 -12.35
N GLY A 36 -5.02 10.67 -11.43
CA GLY A 36 -4.48 10.18 -10.16
C GLY A 36 -3.02 9.71 -10.23
N TRP A 37 -2.35 9.79 -11.39
CA TRP A 37 -0.97 9.32 -11.57
C TRP A 37 -0.83 7.85 -11.12
N HIS A 38 -0.01 7.54 -10.12
CA HIS A 38 0.08 6.20 -9.52
C HIS A 38 -0.79 5.99 -8.29
N TYR A 39 -1.48 7.01 -7.80
CA TYR A 39 -2.30 6.91 -6.58
C TYR A 39 -3.58 6.07 -6.68
N PRO A 40 -4.09 5.63 -7.86
CA PRO A 40 -5.11 4.58 -7.90
C PRO A 40 -4.60 3.24 -7.34
N ALA A 41 -3.28 2.99 -7.36
CA ALA A 41 -2.69 1.79 -6.79
C ALA A 41 -2.61 1.91 -5.26
N LEU A 42 -3.19 0.91 -4.58
CA LEU A 42 -3.11 0.78 -3.12
C LEU A 42 -1.66 0.78 -2.63
N THR A 43 -0.75 0.14 -3.38
CA THR A 43 0.69 0.10 -3.07
C THR A 43 1.27 1.50 -2.88
N VAL A 44 0.92 2.46 -3.74
CA VAL A 44 1.51 3.81 -3.65
C VAL A 44 0.96 4.58 -2.45
N LEU A 45 -0.34 4.44 -2.16
CA LEU A 45 -0.93 5.04 -0.97
C LEU A 45 -0.37 4.43 0.32
N GLY A 46 -0.30 3.10 0.39
CA GLY A 46 0.30 2.36 1.49
C GLY A 46 1.75 2.78 1.72
N LEU A 47 2.56 2.82 0.66
CA LEU A 47 3.98 3.16 0.72
C LEU A 47 4.20 4.55 1.34
N HIS A 48 3.33 5.52 1.06
CA HIS A 48 3.41 6.85 1.67
C HIS A 48 3.14 6.79 3.18
N VAL A 49 2.08 6.10 3.61
CA VAL A 49 1.75 5.99 5.04
C VAL A 49 2.85 5.21 5.77
N ALA A 50 3.38 4.15 5.14
CA ALA A 50 4.48 3.36 5.66
C ALA A 50 5.78 4.18 5.78
N PHE A 51 6.12 4.96 4.75
CA PHE A 51 7.27 5.87 4.77
C PHE A 51 7.14 6.89 5.90
N VAL A 52 5.98 7.54 6.03
CA VAL A 52 5.73 8.50 7.11
C VAL A 52 5.81 7.80 8.48
N ALA A 53 5.30 6.58 8.62
CA ALA A 53 5.43 5.80 9.85
C ALA A 53 6.91 5.53 10.22
N MET A 54 7.74 5.16 9.24
CA MET A 54 9.18 4.94 9.43
C MET A 54 9.91 6.24 9.79
N ILE A 55 9.61 7.35 9.13
CA ILE A 55 10.20 8.66 9.47
C ILE A 55 9.80 9.09 10.88
N VAL A 56 8.53 8.97 11.26
CA VAL A 56 8.08 9.28 12.63
C VAL A 56 8.70 8.31 13.64
N GLY A 57 8.87 7.04 13.28
CA GLY A 57 9.59 6.05 14.08
C GLY A 57 11.04 6.45 14.35
N LEU A 58 11.75 6.89 13.31
CA LEU A 58 13.11 7.41 13.42
C LEU A 58 13.19 8.64 14.34
N LEU A 59 12.22 9.56 14.24
CA LEU A 59 12.13 10.71 15.15
C LEU A 59 11.88 10.28 16.61
N VAL A 60 11.07 9.24 16.83
CA VAL A 60 10.87 8.66 18.17
C VAL A 60 12.15 8.08 18.74
N ASP A 61 13.00 7.47 17.92
CA ASP A 61 14.27 6.89 18.39
C ASP A 61 15.23 7.95 18.93
N PHE A 62 15.27 9.14 18.29
CA PHE A 62 16.08 10.26 18.76
C PHE A 62 15.42 11.07 19.88
N ALA A 63 14.09 11.12 19.93
CA ALA A 63 13.32 11.88 20.92
C ALA A 63 12.33 10.99 21.71
N PRO A 64 12.80 9.94 22.42
CA PRO A 64 11.92 8.94 23.04
C PRO A 64 11.14 9.47 24.25
N SER A 65 11.42 10.69 24.72
CA SER A 65 10.65 11.35 25.77
C SER A 65 9.37 12.02 25.25
N PHE A 66 9.28 12.30 23.95
CA PHE A 66 8.16 13.06 23.38
C PHE A 66 6.94 12.16 23.12
N LYS A 67 5.96 12.24 24.03
CA LYS A 67 4.75 11.39 24.02
C LYS A 67 3.93 11.55 22.73
N ALA A 68 3.86 12.76 22.18
CA ALA A 68 3.08 13.03 20.97
C ALA A 68 3.61 12.24 19.76
N LEU A 69 4.92 12.18 19.55
CA LEU A 69 5.51 11.38 18.47
C LEU A 69 5.26 9.89 18.64
N ARG A 70 5.30 9.37 19.87
CA ARG A 70 4.96 7.96 20.13
C ARG A 70 3.50 7.65 19.83
N THR A 71 2.59 8.53 20.22
CA THR A 71 1.17 8.38 19.90
C THR A 71 0.95 8.42 18.39
N LEU A 72 1.63 9.34 17.69
CA LEU A 72 1.56 9.45 16.24
C LEU A 72 2.13 8.21 15.54
N LYS A 73 3.34 7.74 15.92
CA LYS A 73 3.94 6.48 15.43
C LYS A 73 2.93 5.34 15.56
N ARG A 74 2.35 5.18 16.75
CA ARG A 74 1.38 4.12 17.04
C ARG A 74 0.08 4.25 16.23
N ALA A 75 -0.37 5.46 15.93
CA ALA A 75 -1.55 5.66 15.08
C ALA A 75 -1.23 5.32 13.62
N LEU A 76 -0.06 5.74 13.12
CA LEU A 76 0.39 5.44 11.77
C LEU A 76 0.59 3.95 11.54
N ILE A 77 1.26 3.23 12.46
CA ILE A 77 1.46 1.78 12.36
C ILE A 77 0.13 1.03 12.38
N MET A 78 -0.85 1.49 13.16
CA MET A 78 -2.19 0.88 13.21
C MET A 78 -2.88 0.84 11.85
N VAL A 79 -2.52 1.76 10.95
CA VAL A 79 -3.04 1.86 9.58
C VAL A 79 -2.08 1.23 8.58
N ALA A 80 -0.81 1.64 8.59
CA ALA A 80 0.19 1.25 7.61
C ALA A 80 0.46 -0.26 7.63
N MET A 81 0.62 -0.84 8.82
CA MET A 81 1.00 -2.25 8.97
C MET A 81 -0.02 -3.22 8.34
N PRO A 82 -1.34 -3.14 8.64
CA PRO A 82 -2.30 -4.03 7.99
C PRO A 82 -2.44 -3.76 6.48
N ILE A 83 -2.37 -2.50 6.04
CA ILE A 83 -2.40 -2.17 4.59
C ILE A 83 -1.22 -2.81 3.86
N GLU A 84 0.00 -2.61 4.36
CA GLU A 84 1.22 -3.15 3.74
C GLU A 84 1.32 -4.68 3.85
N ALA A 85 0.81 -5.27 4.93
CA ALA A 85 0.71 -6.73 5.05
C ALA A 85 -0.24 -7.32 3.98
N VAL A 86 -1.37 -6.66 3.71
CA VAL A 86 -2.29 -7.04 2.62
C VAL A 86 -1.64 -6.86 1.26
N ILE A 87 -0.98 -5.72 1.00
CA ILE A 87 -0.24 -5.49 -0.25
C ILE A 87 0.79 -6.60 -0.47
N THR A 88 1.63 -6.87 0.53
CA THR A 88 2.69 -7.89 0.44
C THR A 88 2.10 -9.27 0.17
N SER A 89 1.12 -9.70 0.98
CA SER A 89 0.54 -11.03 0.86
C SER A 89 -0.19 -11.25 -0.47
N ILE A 90 -1.04 -10.30 -0.89
CA ILE A 90 -1.77 -10.41 -2.15
C ILE A 90 -0.82 -10.34 -3.34
N TYR A 91 0.10 -9.37 -3.36
CA TYR A 91 1.01 -9.16 -4.49
C TYR A 91 1.87 -10.40 -4.77
N TRP A 92 2.55 -10.92 -3.75
CA TRP A 92 3.44 -12.07 -3.92
C TRP A 92 2.68 -13.37 -4.22
N THR A 93 1.45 -13.50 -3.72
CA THR A 93 0.57 -14.61 -4.11
C THR A 93 0.17 -14.51 -5.58
N LEU A 94 -0.26 -13.33 -6.04
CA LEU A 94 -0.66 -13.11 -7.43
C LEU A 94 0.51 -13.29 -8.39
N ILE A 95 1.69 -12.72 -8.11
CA ILE A 95 2.84 -12.85 -9.02
C ILE A 95 3.36 -14.28 -9.11
N THR A 96 3.21 -15.08 -8.05
CA THR A 96 3.68 -16.48 -8.00
C THR A 96 2.69 -17.44 -8.65
N PHE A 97 1.39 -17.30 -8.35
CA PHE A 97 0.37 -18.29 -8.74
C PHE A 97 -0.57 -17.82 -9.84
N PHE A 98 -0.84 -16.51 -9.94
CA PHE A 98 -1.82 -15.94 -10.88
C PHE A 98 -1.27 -14.70 -11.61
N PRO A 99 -0.07 -14.78 -12.22
CA PRO A 99 0.63 -13.60 -12.69
C PRO A 99 -0.12 -12.90 -13.83
N ASP A 100 -1.01 -13.60 -14.54
CA ASP A 100 -1.82 -13.03 -15.61
C ASP A 100 -2.97 -12.12 -15.11
N LEU A 101 -3.28 -12.13 -13.81
CA LEU A 101 -4.27 -11.22 -13.22
C LEU A 101 -3.70 -9.82 -12.98
N ILE A 102 -2.41 -9.73 -12.64
CA ILE A 102 -1.74 -8.46 -12.30
C ILE A 102 -0.97 -7.83 -13.46
N LYS A 103 -0.59 -8.63 -14.46
CA LYS A 103 0.06 -8.13 -15.68
C LYS A 103 -0.89 -7.27 -16.51
N MET A 104 -0.53 -6.01 -16.71
CA MET A 104 -1.00 -5.31 -17.90
C MET A 104 -0.29 -5.89 -19.13
N LYS A 105 -1.07 -6.43 -20.05
CA LYS A 105 -0.54 -7.26 -21.16
C LYS A 105 0.15 -6.45 -22.24
N VAL A 106 -0.16 -5.16 -22.36
CA VAL A 106 0.32 -4.31 -23.45
C VAL A 106 0.36 -2.85 -22.97
N THR A 107 1.43 -2.11 -23.27
CA THR A 107 1.43 -0.65 -23.18
C THR A 107 0.55 -0.02 -24.27
N ALA A 108 0.25 1.28 -24.18
CA ALA A 108 -0.55 2.00 -25.19
C ALA A 108 0.04 1.94 -26.62
N ASP A 109 1.33 1.61 -26.75
CA ASP A 109 2.11 1.50 -27.97
C ASP A 109 2.41 0.05 -28.40
N GLY A 110 1.78 -0.95 -27.77
CA GLY A 110 1.88 -2.35 -28.23
C GLY A 110 3.05 -3.14 -27.63
N ALA A 111 3.90 -2.53 -26.81
CA ALA A 111 5.06 -3.18 -26.22
C ALA A 111 4.66 -4.05 -25.00
N PRO A 112 5.32 -5.21 -24.80
CA PRO A 112 5.19 -5.95 -23.55
C PRO A 112 5.69 -5.10 -22.38
N ILE A 113 4.89 -4.96 -21.32
CA ILE A 113 5.36 -4.32 -20.08
C ILE A 113 6.31 -5.32 -19.39
N PRO A 114 7.62 -5.03 -19.29
CA PRO A 114 8.54 -5.92 -18.59
C PRO A 114 8.18 -5.99 -17.11
N PHE A 115 8.46 -7.14 -16.48
CA PHE A 115 8.40 -7.23 -15.03
C PHE A 115 9.29 -6.15 -14.41
N LEU A 116 8.82 -5.62 -13.30
CA LEU A 116 9.60 -4.69 -12.51
C LEU A 116 10.90 -5.39 -12.06
N PRO A 117 12.07 -4.75 -12.10
CA PRO A 117 13.28 -5.34 -11.57
C PRO A 117 13.06 -5.77 -10.13
N LEU A 118 13.47 -6.99 -9.76
CA LEU A 118 13.18 -7.59 -8.45
C LEU A 118 13.51 -6.67 -7.27
N SER A 119 14.60 -5.91 -7.35
CA SER A 119 14.99 -4.95 -6.32
C SER A 119 13.96 -3.84 -6.10
N VAL A 120 13.36 -3.34 -7.18
CA VAL A 120 12.31 -2.32 -7.13
C VAL A 120 11.01 -2.96 -6.65
N ASP A 121 10.75 -4.20 -7.06
CA ASP A 121 9.56 -4.92 -6.61
C ASP A 121 9.56 -5.20 -5.11
N LEU A 122 10.72 -5.62 -4.58
CA LEU A 122 10.96 -5.78 -3.15
C LEU A 122 10.79 -4.46 -2.39
N SER A 123 11.30 -3.34 -2.92
CA SER A 123 11.23 -2.05 -2.24
C SER A 123 9.82 -1.46 -2.18
N LEU A 124 8.97 -1.81 -3.15
CA LEU A 124 7.57 -1.36 -3.21
C LEU A 124 6.60 -2.30 -2.51
N HIS A 125 6.80 -3.63 -2.60
CA HIS A 125 5.77 -4.60 -2.22
C HIS A 125 6.14 -5.54 -1.09
N ALA A 126 7.41 -5.68 -0.71
CA ALA A 126 7.83 -6.64 0.33
C ALA A 126 8.37 -5.96 1.58
N ILE A 127 9.38 -5.11 1.39
CA ILE A 127 10.11 -4.45 2.47
C ILE A 127 9.18 -3.57 3.33
N PRO A 128 8.23 -2.82 2.77
CA PRO A 128 7.26 -2.08 3.57
C PRO A 128 6.49 -2.91 4.60
N GLY A 129 5.85 -3.99 4.15
CA GLY A 129 5.07 -4.87 5.01
C GLY A 129 5.94 -5.61 6.02
N MET A 130 7.06 -6.18 5.57
CA MET A 130 7.99 -6.90 6.45
C MET A 130 8.55 -6.01 7.56
N ALA A 131 8.97 -4.78 7.22
CA ALA A 131 9.53 -3.85 8.19
C ALA A 131 8.50 -3.35 9.20
N LEU A 132 7.27 -3.04 8.76
CA LEU A 132 6.19 -2.63 9.67
C LEU A 132 5.74 -3.75 10.61
N VAL A 133 5.68 -5.00 10.12
CA VAL A 133 5.41 -6.17 10.96
C VAL A 133 6.54 -6.38 11.96
N ALA A 134 7.80 -6.26 11.53
CA ALA A 134 8.96 -6.36 12.42
C ALA A 134 8.97 -5.25 13.49
N ASP A 135 8.71 -3.99 13.11
CA ASP A 135 8.61 -2.86 14.05
C ASP A 135 7.49 -3.11 15.08
N PHE A 136 6.32 -3.57 14.62
CA PHE A 136 5.21 -3.89 15.50
C PHE A 136 5.51 -5.04 16.48
N LEU A 137 6.13 -6.12 16.02
CA LEU A 137 6.38 -7.31 16.85
C LEU A 137 7.57 -7.14 17.79
N LEU A 138 8.62 -6.46 17.34
CA LEU A 138 9.91 -6.40 18.05
C LEU A 138 10.11 -5.11 18.85
N LEU A 139 9.58 -3.97 18.37
CA LEU A 139 9.90 -2.65 18.93
C LEU A 139 8.71 -1.98 19.63
N GLU A 140 7.49 -2.27 19.19
CA GLU A 140 6.29 -1.60 19.70
C GLU A 140 5.66 -2.32 20.90
N ARG A 141 5.03 -1.55 21.80
CA ARG A 141 4.24 -2.14 22.90
C ARG A 141 2.90 -2.66 22.35
N LYS A 142 2.51 -3.88 22.74
CA LYS A 142 1.21 -4.47 22.38
C LYS A 142 0.03 -3.52 22.65
N TYR A 143 -0.87 -3.38 21.69
CA TYR A 143 -2.13 -2.65 21.88
C TYR A 143 -3.04 -3.43 22.84
N SER A 144 -3.81 -2.71 23.66
CA SER A 144 -4.85 -3.34 24.47
C SER A 144 -6.03 -3.78 23.59
N GLN A 145 -6.74 -4.84 23.95
CA GLN A 145 -7.93 -5.28 23.22
C GLN A 145 -8.98 -4.15 23.08
N ARG A 146 -9.15 -3.33 24.13
CA ARG A 146 -10.03 -2.16 24.08
C ARG A 146 -9.59 -1.13 23.04
N THR A 147 -8.28 -0.90 22.91
CA THR A 147 -7.73 0.01 21.89
C THR A 147 -7.97 -0.52 20.49
N VAL A 148 -7.74 -1.82 20.27
CA VAL A 148 -7.97 -2.47 18.98
C VAL A 148 -9.44 -2.39 18.59
N ALA A 149 -10.35 -2.79 19.48
CA ALA A 149 -11.79 -2.77 19.19
C ALA A 149 -12.32 -1.36 18.95
N ARG A 150 -11.86 -0.37 19.72
CA ARG A 150 -12.35 1.01 19.63
C ARG A 150 -11.80 1.80 18.46
N TYR A 151 -10.56 1.55 18.06
CA TYR A 151 -9.87 2.39 17.07
C TYR A 151 -9.43 1.61 15.84
N ALA A 152 -8.75 0.48 16.00
CA ALA A 152 -8.17 -0.23 14.86
C ALA A 152 -9.23 -0.73 13.87
N ILE A 153 -10.28 -1.42 14.34
CA ILE A 153 -11.32 -1.96 13.46
C ILE A 153 -12.08 -0.85 12.72
N PRO A 154 -12.63 0.18 13.39
CA PRO A 154 -13.31 1.27 12.68
C PRO A 154 -12.39 2.01 11.70
N THR A 155 -11.12 2.23 12.07
CA THR A 155 -10.15 2.88 11.18
C THR A 155 -9.88 2.03 9.94
N MET A 156 -9.72 0.71 10.07
CA MET A 156 -9.51 -0.16 8.92
C MET A 156 -10.71 -0.18 7.98
N VAL A 157 -11.93 -0.24 8.51
CA VAL A 157 -13.15 -0.16 7.69
C VAL A 157 -13.23 1.18 6.97
N ALA A 158 -12.95 2.29 7.67
CA ALA A 158 -12.95 3.63 7.08
C ALA A 158 -11.89 3.76 5.98
N CYS A 159 -10.67 3.26 6.20
CA CYS A 159 -9.60 3.25 5.19
C CYS A 159 -9.97 2.41 3.97
N ALA A 160 -10.56 1.23 4.16
CA ALA A 160 -11.00 0.37 3.07
C ALA A 160 -12.09 1.06 2.23
N MET A 161 -13.10 1.66 2.87
CA MET A 161 -14.15 2.40 2.17
C MET A 161 -13.60 3.62 1.44
N ALA A 162 -12.68 4.37 2.06
CA ALA A 162 -12.07 5.55 1.45
C ALA A 162 -11.23 5.16 0.22
N TYR A 163 -10.45 4.09 0.32
CA TYR A 163 -9.68 3.59 -0.82
C TYR A 163 -10.60 3.08 -1.93
N ALA A 164 -11.66 2.33 -1.60
CA ALA A 164 -12.63 1.85 -2.58
C ALA A 164 -13.27 3.00 -3.36
N ALA A 165 -13.74 4.02 -2.65
CA ALA A 165 -14.32 5.22 -3.25
C ALA A 165 -13.30 5.95 -4.16
N TRP A 166 -12.05 6.07 -3.71
CA TRP A 166 -10.98 6.68 -4.50
C TRP A 166 -10.67 5.89 -5.77
N ALA A 167 -10.50 4.56 -5.66
CA ALA A 167 -10.24 3.68 -6.79
C ALA A 167 -11.37 3.72 -7.82
N GLU A 168 -12.63 3.73 -7.38
CA GLU A 168 -13.79 3.87 -8.26
C GLU A 168 -13.87 5.24 -8.93
N TRP A 169 -13.53 6.31 -8.22
CA TRP A 169 -13.47 7.65 -8.78
C TRP A 169 -12.43 7.75 -9.90
N CYS A 170 -11.21 7.25 -9.65
CA CYS A 170 -10.17 7.19 -10.67
C CYS A 170 -10.59 6.32 -11.86
N ALA A 171 -11.19 5.15 -11.61
CA ALA A 171 -11.66 4.27 -12.67
C ALA A 171 -12.79 4.88 -13.50
N ARG A 172 -13.68 5.67 -12.89
CA ARG A 172 -14.73 6.41 -13.61
C ARG A 172 -14.15 7.43 -14.60
N ILE A 173 -13.06 8.10 -14.23
CA ILE A 173 -12.41 9.10 -15.08
C ILE A 173 -11.54 8.42 -16.15
N ASN A 174 -10.79 7.39 -15.76
CA ASN A 174 -9.85 6.70 -16.64
C ASN A 174 -10.52 5.71 -17.60
N GLY A 175 -11.74 5.26 -17.28
CA GLY A 175 -12.47 4.24 -18.05
C GLY A 175 -12.04 2.79 -17.74
N PHE A 176 -11.07 2.59 -16.85
CA PHE A 176 -10.57 1.28 -16.42
C PHE A 176 -10.01 1.34 -14.99
N PHE A 177 -9.97 0.20 -14.30
CA PHE A 177 -9.23 0.06 -13.05
C PHE A 177 -7.76 -0.23 -13.31
N ILE A 178 -6.87 0.33 -12.48
CA ILE A 178 -5.42 0.06 -12.55
C ILE A 178 -5.09 -1.43 -12.39
N TYR A 179 -5.96 -2.17 -11.70
CA TYR A 179 -5.90 -3.61 -11.58
C TYR A 179 -6.77 -4.28 -12.66
N PRO A 180 -6.18 -4.95 -13.66
CA PRO A 180 -6.93 -5.50 -14.78
C PRO A 180 -7.99 -6.52 -14.35
N PHE A 181 -7.74 -7.29 -13.29
CA PHE A 181 -8.71 -8.26 -12.77
C PHE A 181 -10.00 -7.63 -12.22
N LEU A 182 -10.02 -6.33 -11.91
CA LEU A 182 -11.22 -5.58 -11.52
C LEU A 182 -12.00 -5.04 -12.74
N THR A 183 -11.30 -4.88 -13.87
CA THR A 183 -11.91 -4.48 -15.14
C THR A 183 -12.33 -5.75 -15.86
N GLY A 184 -13.52 -6.26 -15.54
CA GLY A 184 -14.03 -7.50 -16.14
C GLY A 184 -13.90 -7.48 -17.67
N LYS A 185 -13.47 -8.59 -18.28
CA LYS A 185 -13.63 -8.77 -19.73
C LYS A 185 -15.11 -8.98 -20.02
N SER A 186 -15.85 -7.92 -20.31
CA SER A 186 -17.10 -8.06 -21.06
C SER A 186 -17.02 -7.24 -22.32
N SER A 187 -16.93 -7.93 -23.46
CA SER A 187 -17.15 -7.39 -24.81
C SER A 187 -18.62 -6.97 -25.05
N CYS A 188 -19.37 -6.69 -23.98
CA CYS A 188 -20.78 -6.40 -24.03
C CYS A 188 -21.06 -5.19 -23.15
N ASP A 189 -21.44 -4.12 -23.83
CA ASP A 189 -22.10 -2.90 -23.39
C ASP A 189 -21.58 -2.15 -22.16
N THR A 190 -20.98 -1.01 -22.43
CA THR A 190 -20.47 0.01 -21.49
C THR A 190 -21.56 0.56 -20.54
N SER A 191 -22.84 0.31 -20.82
CA SER A 191 -23.97 0.85 -20.05
C SER A 191 -24.32 0.05 -18.79
N HIS A 192 -23.96 -1.24 -18.70
CA HIS A 192 -24.27 -2.09 -17.53
C HIS A 192 -23.15 -2.14 -16.47
N TYR A 193 -22.03 -1.47 -16.69
CA TYR A 193 -20.86 -1.45 -15.79
C TYR A 193 -21.09 -0.73 -14.46
N ILE A 194 -22.10 0.14 -14.36
CA ILE A 194 -22.34 0.97 -13.17
C ILE A 194 -23.06 0.17 -12.06
N TYR A 195 -23.89 -0.82 -12.42
CA TYR A 195 -24.75 -1.51 -11.45
C TYR A 195 -24.11 -2.71 -10.74
N ARG A 196 -23.00 -3.27 -11.24
CA ARG A 196 -22.28 -4.38 -10.59
C ARG A 196 -21.27 -3.92 -9.52
N ARG A 197 -21.14 -2.60 -9.31
CA ARG A 197 -20.02 -1.93 -8.59
C ARG A 197 -19.96 -2.16 -7.08
N CYS A 198 -21.09 -2.31 -6.38
CA CYS A 198 -21.04 -2.47 -4.91
C CYS A 198 -20.70 -3.89 -4.44
N TYR A 199 -20.91 -4.92 -5.26
CA TYR A 199 -20.81 -6.30 -4.81
C TYR A 199 -19.38 -6.86 -4.83
N CYS A 200 -18.46 -6.35 -5.65
CA CYS A 200 -17.09 -6.86 -5.69
C CYS A 200 -16.29 -6.59 -4.41
N TRP A 201 -16.58 -5.50 -3.70
CA TRP A 201 -15.83 -5.13 -2.48
C TRP A 201 -16.19 -6.02 -1.27
N VAL A 202 -17.40 -6.61 -1.25
CA VAL A 202 -17.80 -7.58 -0.21
C VAL A 202 -17.02 -8.90 -0.32
N TYR A 203 -16.38 -9.18 -1.47
CA TYR A 203 -15.56 -10.38 -1.66
C TYR A 203 -14.05 -10.16 -1.42
N ILE A 204 -13.63 -8.93 -1.11
CA ILE A 204 -12.23 -8.55 -0.87
C ILE A 204 -12.00 -8.10 0.59
N LEU A 205 -13.06 -7.99 1.39
CA LEU A 205 -13.03 -7.85 2.85
C LEU A 205 -13.38 -9.19 3.52
#